data_AF-A0A0Q4XI07-F1
#
_entry.id   AF-A0A0Q4XI07-F1
#
_cell.length_a   1.000
_cell.length_b   1.000
_cell.length_c   1.000
_cell.angle_alpha   90.00
_cell.angle_beta   90.00
_cell.angle_gamma   90.00
#
_symmetry.space_group_name_H-M   'P 1'
#
loop_
_entity.id
_entity.type
_entity.pdbx_description
1 polymer ?
#
loop_
_entity_poly.entity_id
_entity_poly.type
_entity_poly.pdbx_seq_one_letter_code
_entity_poly.pdbx_strand_id
1 'polypeptide(L)'
;MAQNAQDRGLGGLFEALFSPARPAVEAQQPAPAIELPQRSLTIRRESNRPRPKIRYAALPKSEPLQLQIGDRQTPIPLSSGPMAALLKDPTLRPGDIVVLKDGARVFTGNEDKTHTVRDFEPVSRSASIDRKTKALLSMMIAPVGALPPDEVRKFMARLKKSAPATDVGGDAQVQTVSMRVITP
;
A
#
# COMPACT_ATOMS: atom_id res chain seq x y z
N MET A 1 41.64 -38.30 13.64
CA MET A 1 40.61 -37.80 12.71
C MET A 1 39.33 -37.58 13.51
N ALA A 2 38.82 -36.35 13.44
CA ALA A 2 37.63 -35.69 14.01
C ALA A 2 36.72 -36.35 15.08
N GLN A 3 36.46 -35.52 16.10
CA GLN A 3 35.40 -35.55 17.10
C GLN A 3 34.03 -35.35 16.43
N ASN A 4 32.99 -36.09 16.82
CA ASN A 4 31.61 -35.72 16.49
C ASN A 4 30.85 -35.35 17.77
N ALA A 5 30.59 -34.05 17.85
CA ALA A 5 29.90 -33.37 18.91
C ALA A 5 28.38 -33.64 18.84
N GLN A 6 27.81 -33.93 20.01
CA GLN A 6 26.62 -33.25 20.54
C GLN A 6 25.58 -32.73 19.52
N ASP A 7 24.74 -33.62 18.97
CA ASP A 7 23.43 -33.21 18.45
C ASP A 7 22.39 -33.24 19.58
N ARG A 8 22.60 -32.31 20.52
CA ARG A 8 21.64 -31.96 21.57
C ARG A 8 21.18 -30.53 21.31
N GLY A 9 20.39 -30.33 20.26
CA GLY A 9 19.88 -29.01 19.93
C GLY A 9 18.81 -29.05 18.85
N LEU A 10 17.64 -28.50 19.17
CA LEU A 10 16.57 -28.10 18.25
C LEU A 10 15.59 -29.18 17.75
N GLY A 11 15.96 -30.46 17.68
CA GLY A 11 15.06 -31.51 17.16
C GLY A 11 13.82 -31.81 18.02
N GLY A 12 13.95 -31.83 19.35
CA GLY A 12 12.85 -32.21 20.26
C GLY A 12 11.86 -31.09 20.61
N LEU A 13 12.27 -29.82 20.45
CA LEU A 13 11.40 -28.68 20.77
C LEU A 13 10.39 -28.41 19.66
N PHE A 14 10.80 -28.63 18.40
CA PHE A 14 9.93 -28.48 17.24
C PHE A 14 8.82 -29.54 17.24
N GLU A 15 9.14 -30.76 17.67
CA GLU A 15 8.15 -31.83 17.81
C GLU A 15 7.14 -31.54 18.94
N ALA A 16 7.56 -30.92 20.05
CA ALA A 16 6.64 -30.51 21.12
C ALA A 16 5.69 -29.34 20.74
N LEU A 17 6.13 -28.45 19.84
CA LEU A 17 5.35 -27.28 19.41
C LEU A 17 4.42 -27.56 18.22
N PHE A 18 4.79 -28.51 17.36
CA PHE A 18 4.07 -28.77 16.11
C PHE A 18 3.48 -30.18 16.01
N SER A 19 3.60 -31.02 17.04
CA SER A 19 2.90 -32.31 17.05
C SER A 19 1.39 -32.07 17.27
N PRO A 20 0.52 -32.66 16.43
CA PRO A 20 -0.92 -32.56 16.62
C PRO A 20 -1.28 -33.24 17.94
N ALA A 21 -1.87 -32.47 18.86
CA ALA A 21 -2.37 -32.98 20.13
C ALA A 21 -3.30 -34.18 19.86
N ARG A 22 -2.83 -35.39 20.19
CA ARG A 22 -3.71 -36.55 20.28
C ARG A 22 -4.72 -36.27 21.39
N PRO A 23 -6.03 -36.36 21.13
CA PRO A 23 -7.00 -36.35 22.22
C PRO A 23 -6.77 -37.63 23.03
N ALA A 24 -6.21 -37.49 24.24
CA ALA A 24 -6.29 -38.52 25.24
C ALA A 24 -7.77 -38.66 25.61
N VAL A 25 -8.33 -39.84 25.36
CA VAL A 25 -9.65 -40.20 25.86
C VAL A 25 -9.44 -40.47 27.35
N GLU A 26 -9.63 -39.44 28.18
CA GLU A 26 -9.49 -39.54 29.62
C GLU A 26 -10.81 -40.00 30.22
N ALA A 27 -10.74 -41.13 30.94
CA ALA A 27 -11.87 -41.72 31.65
C ALA A 27 -12.39 -40.74 32.70
N GLN A 28 -13.71 -40.57 32.71
CA GLN A 28 -14.44 -39.65 33.56
C GLN A 28 -14.33 -40.05 35.04
N GLN A 29 -13.57 -39.29 35.83
CA GLN A 29 -13.66 -39.29 37.30
C GLN A 29 -14.54 -38.11 37.76
N PRO A 30 -15.46 -38.30 38.72
CA PRO A 30 -16.31 -37.22 39.21
C PRO A 30 -15.50 -36.22 40.04
N ALA A 31 -15.47 -34.97 39.60
CA ALA A 31 -14.81 -33.88 40.31
C ALA A 31 -15.55 -33.49 41.60
N PRO A 32 -14.87 -33.17 42.71
CA PRO A 32 -15.48 -32.50 43.84
C PRO A 32 -15.87 -31.07 43.46
N ALA A 33 -17.05 -30.62 43.91
CA ALA A 33 -17.57 -29.29 43.66
C ALA A 33 -16.64 -28.21 44.22
N ILE A 34 -16.05 -27.41 43.34
CA ILE A 34 -15.30 -26.20 43.70
C ILE A 34 -16.30 -25.04 43.68
N GLU A 35 -16.63 -24.50 44.86
CA GLU A 35 -17.35 -23.22 44.97
C GLU A 35 -16.49 -22.09 44.38
N LEU A 36 -16.97 -21.48 43.30
CA LEU A 36 -16.37 -20.26 42.76
C LEU A 36 -16.78 -19.06 43.63
N PRO A 37 -15.84 -18.25 44.15
CA PRO A 37 -16.20 -16.98 44.75
C PRO A 37 -16.77 -16.06 43.66
N GLN A 38 -18.03 -15.69 43.80
CA GLN A 38 -18.65 -14.69 42.93
C GLN A 38 -17.98 -13.33 43.17
N ARG A 39 -17.00 -13.01 42.32
CA ARG A 39 -16.42 -11.66 42.26
C ARG A 39 -17.46 -10.73 41.63
N SER A 40 -18.22 -10.06 42.48
CA SER A 40 -19.03 -8.90 42.09
C SER A 40 -18.10 -7.83 41.52
N LEU A 41 -18.08 -7.67 40.20
CA LEU A 41 -17.43 -6.54 39.54
C LEU A 41 -18.25 -5.28 39.81
N THR A 42 -18.03 -4.65 40.97
CA THR A 42 -18.42 -3.26 41.14
C THR A 42 -17.56 -2.43 40.18
N ILE A 43 -18.10 -2.09 39.01
CA ILE A 43 -17.55 -1.05 38.14
C ILE A 43 -17.71 0.25 38.91
N ARG A 44 -16.74 0.54 39.80
CA ARG A 44 -16.60 1.83 40.42
C ARG A 44 -16.27 2.80 39.29
N ARG A 45 -17.28 3.53 38.82
CA ARG A 45 -17.11 4.66 37.92
C ARG A 45 -16.14 5.64 38.58
N GLU A 46 -14.86 5.52 38.26
CA GLU A 46 -13.86 6.52 38.56
C GLU A 46 -14.11 7.73 37.66
N SER A 47 -15.17 8.48 37.95
CA SER A 47 -15.57 9.68 37.22
C SER A 47 -14.72 10.90 37.59
N ASN A 48 -13.50 10.73 38.12
CA ASN A 48 -12.71 11.85 38.60
C ASN A 48 -11.18 11.66 38.53
N ARG A 49 -10.68 11.03 37.46
CA ARG A 49 -9.24 11.13 37.14
C ARG A 49 -9.02 12.40 36.31
N PRO A 50 -8.25 13.39 36.79
CA PRO A 50 -7.98 14.61 36.04
C PRO A 50 -7.21 14.25 34.77
N ARG A 51 -7.81 14.49 33.59
CA ARG A 51 -7.17 14.22 32.30
C ARG A 51 -5.99 15.19 32.12
N PRO A 52 -4.79 14.71 31.77
CA PRO A 52 -3.65 15.59 31.52
C PRO A 52 -3.97 16.51 30.34
N LYS A 53 -3.88 17.83 30.58
CA LYS A 53 -4.07 18.85 29.53
C LYS A 53 -2.78 18.96 28.73
N ILE A 54 -2.71 18.25 27.61
CA ILE A 54 -1.59 18.36 26.66
C ILE A 54 -1.70 19.70 25.95
N ARG A 55 -0.67 20.55 26.09
CA ARG A 55 -0.52 21.78 25.31
C ARG A 55 0.53 21.53 24.25
N TYR A 56 0.12 21.48 22.99
CA TYR A 56 1.05 21.41 21.86
C TYR A 56 1.72 22.76 21.69
N ALA A 57 3.05 22.77 21.58
CA ALA A 57 3.77 23.96 21.14
C ALA A 57 3.40 24.22 19.67
N ALA A 58 3.04 25.46 19.35
CA ALA A 58 2.81 25.86 17.98
C ALA A 58 4.13 25.78 17.21
N LEU A 59 4.13 25.07 16.08
CA LEU A 59 5.25 25.07 15.15
C LEU A 59 5.46 26.51 14.64
N PRO A 60 6.70 27.01 14.56
CA PRO A 60 6.95 28.32 13.99
C PRO A 60 6.41 28.40 12.57
N LYS A 61 5.91 29.59 12.18
CA LYS A 61 5.44 29.85 10.82
C LYS A 61 6.62 29.61 9.87
N SER A 62 6.45 28.72 8.90
CA SER A 62 7.46 28.46 7.87
C SER A 62 7.69 29.72 7.06
N GLU A 63 8.94 30.18 7.00
CA GLU A 63 9.35 31.26 6.11
C GLU A 63 9.10 30.83 4.65
N PRO A 64 8.61 31.72 3.76
CA PRO A 64 8.42 31.39 2.36
C PRO A 64 9.75 30.96 1.74
N LEU A 65 9.77 29.73 1.20
CA LEU A 65 10.91 29.20 0.47
C LEU A 65 11.18 30.09 -0.74
N GLN A 66 12.35 30.74 -0.75
CA GLN A 66 12.85 31.47 -1.90
C GLN A 66 13.31 30.45 -2.95
N LEU A 67 12.37 29.95 -3.75
CA LEU A 67 12.66 29.05 -4.86
C LEU A 67 13.38 29.86 -5.94
N GLN A 68 14.69 29.66 -6.07
CA GLN A 68 15.45 30.16 -7.22
C GLN A 68 15.09 29.30 -8.43
N ILE A 69 14.02 29.72 -9.12
CA ILE A 69 13.63 29.19 -10.42
C ILE A 69 14.74 29.61 -11.39
N GLY A 70 15.69 28.72 -11.64
CA GLY A 70 16.78 29.00 -12.57
C GLY A 70 16.26 29.20 -14.00
N ASP A 71 17.05 29.90 -14.82
CA ASP A 71 16.74 30.30 -16.21
C ASP A 71 16.35 29.14 -17.15
N ARG A 72 16.51 27.89 -16.73
CA ARG A 72 16.11 26.69 -17.47
C ARG A 72 14.60 26.45 -17.47
N GLN A 73 13.85 27.04 -16.54
CA GLN A 73 12.40 26.80 -16.41
C GLN A 73 11.63 27.90 -17.15
N THR A 74 11.58 27.80 -18.48
CA THR A 74 10.70 28.66 -19.27
C THR A 74 9.27 28.11 -19.20
N PRO A 75 8.26 28.95 -18.84
CA PRO A 75 6.88 28.50 -18.81
C PRO A 75 6.43 28.08 -20.21
N ILE A 76 5.96 26.84 -20.36
CA ILE A 76 5.48 26.36 -21.64
C ILE A 76 4.10 26.99 -21.93
N PRO A 77 3.87 27.57 -23.11
CA PRO A 77 2.59 28.17 -23.46
C PRO A 77 1.49 27.10 -23.62
N LEU A 78 0.56 27.05 -22.68
CA LEU A 78 -0.55 26.07 -22.64
C LEU A 78 -1.78 26.45 -23.49
N SER A 79 -1.71 27.53 -24.28
CA SER A 79 -2.85 28.11 -25.00
C SER A 79 -3.52 27.13 -25.99
N SER A 80 -2.76 26.19 -26.55
CA SER A 80 -3.25 25.16 -27.47
C SER A 80 -3.59 23.82 -26.79
N GLY A 81 -3.52 23.78 -25.46
CA GLY A 81 -3.70 22.60 -24.64
C GLY A 81 -2.38 21.93 -24.24
N PRO A 82 -2.38 21.13 -23.15
CA PRO A 82 -1.16 20.59 -22.55
C PRO A 82 -0.42 19.63 -23.49
N MET A 83 -1.14 18.80 -24.26
CA MET A 83 -0.50 17.90 -25.22
C MET A 83 0.19 18.68 -26.35
N ALA A 84 -0.48 19.67 -26.93
CA ALA A 84 0.08 20.46 -28.03
C ALA A 84 1.31 21.28 -27.59
N ALA A 85 1.33 21.70 -26.32
CA ALA A 85 2.47 22.35 -25.70
C ALA A 85 3.67 21.40 -25.59
N LEU A 86 3.45 20.16 -25.11
CA LEU A 86 4.50 19.14 -24.99
C LEU A 86 5.08 18.70 -26.34
N LEU A 87 4.25 18.61 -27.39
CA LEU A 87 4.75 18.25 -28.73
C LEU A 87 5.74 19.25 -29.33
N LYS A 88 5.76 20.48 -28.79
CA LYS A 88 6.62 21.57 -29.24
C LYS A 88 7.70 21.92 -28.21
N ASP A 89 7.78 21.19 -27.10
CA ASP A 89 8.72 21.47 -26.03
C ASP A 89 10.12 20.99 -26.43
N PRO A 90 11.09 21.90 -26.67
CA PRO A 90 12.44 21.52 -27.11
C PRO A 90 13.28 20.94 -25.98
N THR A 91 12.78 20.94 -24.74
CA THR A 91 13.52 20.46 -23.57
C THR A 91 13.33 18.97 -23.32
N LEU A 92 12.38 18.32 -23.99
CA LEU A 92 12.08 16.90 -23.83
C LEU A 92 13.20 16.02 -24.37
N ARG A 93 13.68 15.13 -23.51
CA ARG A 93 14.74 14.17 -23.82
C ARG A 93 14.26 12.73 -23.68
N PRO A 94 14.79 11.80 -24.49
CA PRO A 94 14.46 10.39 -24.36
C PRO A 94 14.65 9.91 -22.91
N GLY A 95 13.60 9.34 -22.32
CA GLY A 95 13.55 8.90 -20.92
C GLY A 95 12.81 9.84 -19.98
N ASP A 96 12.50 11.08 -20.39
CA ASP A 96 11.71 12.00 -19.58
C ASP A 96 10.29 11.47 -19.37
N ILE A 97 9.76 11.68 -18.15
CA ILE A 97 8.44 11.22 -17.75
C ILE A 97 7.48 12.41 -17.76
N VAL A 98 6.43 12.27 -18.56
CA VAL A 98 5.38 13.28 -18.71
C VAL A 98 4.09 12.73 -18.12
N VAL A 99 3.51 13.48 -17.18
CA VAL A 99 2.23 13.14 -16.57
C VAL A 99 1.10 13.80 -17.35
N LEU A 100 0.30 12.97 -18.00
CA LEU A 100 -0.86 13.38 -18.78
C LEU A 100 -2.14 12.97 -18.06
N LYS A 101 -3.28 13.43 -18.59
CA LYS A 101 -4.61 13.05 -18.10
C LYS A 101 -4.87 11.53 -18.10
N ASP A 102 -4.19 10.78 -18.95
CA ASP A 102 -4.36 9.32 -19.05
C ASP A 102 -3.38 8.52 -18.16
N GLY A 103 -2.40 9.21 -17.56
CA GLY A 103 -1.35 8.60 -16.75
C GLY A 103 0.03 9.14 -17.10
N ALA A 104 1.07 8.53 -16.51
CA ALA A 104 2.44 8.82 -16.89
C ALA A 104 2.82 8.12 -18.19
N ARG A 105 3.51 8.87 -19.04
CA ARG A 105 4.15 8.40 -20.27
C ARG A 105 5.62 8.76 -20.27
N VAL A 106 6.42 7.96 -20.97
CA VAL A 106 7.85 8.16 -21.20
C VAL A 106 8.02 8.70 -22.59
N PHE A 107 8.79 9.77 -22.73
CA PHE A 107 9.19 10.26 -24.03
C PHE A 107 10.31 9.38 -24.59
N THR A 108 10.12 8.83 -25.78
CA THR A 108 11.06 7.95 -26.50
C THR A 108 11.48 8.54 -27.86
N GLY A 109 11.02 9.76 -28.17
CA GLY A 109 11.31 10.43 -29.44
C GLY A 109 12.72 11.01 -29.49
N ASN A 110 13.09 11.56 -30.64
CA ASN A 110 14.39 12.19 -30.83
C ASN A 110 14.35 13.68 -30.44
N GLU A 111 15.44 14.19 -29.87
CA GLU A 111 15.57 15.58 -29.42
C GLU A 111 15.46 16.60 -30.59
N ASP A 112 16.05 16.27 -31.75
CA ASP A 112 16.16 17.19 -32.88
C ASP A 112 14.92 17.26 -33.79
N LYS A 113 13.90 16.43 -33.54
CA LYS A 113 12.71 16.29 -34.40
C LYS A 113 11.47 16.79 -33.68
N THR A 114 10.51 17.31 -34.45
CA THR A 114 9.18 17.63 -33.94
C THR A 114 8.58 16.40 -33.28
N HIS A 115 8.24 16.52 -32.00
CA HIS A 115 7.71 15.41 -31.23
C HIS A 115 6.30 15.07 -31.69
N THR A 116 5.99 13.77 -31.71
CA THR A 116 4.68 13.26 -32.09
C THR A 116 4.06 12.49 -30.93
N VAL A 117 2.75 12.31 -30.95
CA VAL A 117 2.03 11.57 -29.89
C VAL A 117 2.52 10.11 -29.77
N ARG A 118 3.08 9.54 -30.85
CA ARG A 118 3.62 8.18 -30.87
C ARG A 118 4.92 8.04 -30.08
N ASP A 119 5.62 9.16 -29.88
CA ASP A 119 6.86 9.22 -29.11
C ASP A 119 6.61 9.19 -27.59
N PHE A 120 5.34 9.13 -27.16
CA PHE A 120 4.96 9.04 -25.76
C PHE A 120 4.41 7.66 -25.43
N GLU A 121 5.27 6.81 -24.90
CA GLU A 121 4.96 5.45 -24.52
C GLU A 121 4.40 5.40 -23.08
N PRO A 122 3.32 4.66 -22.79
CA PRO A 122 2.87 4.45 -21.40
C PRO A 122 3.97 3.84 -20.52
N VAL A 123 4.18 4.40 -19.31
CA VAL A 123 5.19 3.91 -18.35
C VAL A 123 5.05 2.42 -18.04
N SER A 124 3.82 1.89 -18.05
CA SER A 124 3.55 0.47 -17.84
C SER A 124 4.28 -0.42 -18.86
N ARG A 125 4.38 0.02 -20.12
CA ARG A 125 4.94 -0.73 -21.25
C ARG A 125 6.41 -0.43 -21.52
N SER A 126 6.87 0.76 -21.16
CA SER A 126 8.23 1.21 -21.47
C SER A 126 9.31 0.33 -20.86
N ALA A 127 10.29 -0.08 -21.66
CA ALA A 127 11.45 -0.86 -21.21
C ALA A 127 12.50 0.00 -20.47
N SER A 128 12.45 1.32 -20.63
CA SER A 128 13.44 2.26 -20.09
C SER A 128 13.31 2.50 -18.58
N ILE A 129 12.26 1.99 -17.95
CA ILE A 129 11.94 2.23 -16.53
C ILE A 129 11.88 0.91 -15.77
N ASP A 130 12.50 0.85 -14.60
CA ASP A 130 12.45 -0.31 -13.71
C ASP A 130 11.04 -0.56 -13.15
N ARG A 131 10.72 -1.82 -12.87
CA ARG A 131 9.43 -2.26 -12.33
C ARG A 131 9.06 -1.55 -11.04
N LYS A 132 10.03 -1.27 -10.16
CA LYS A 132 9.78 -0.54 -8.90
C LYS A 132 9.35 0.90 -9.16
N THR A 133 10.01 1.58 -10.09
CA THR A 133 9.67 2.96 -10.48
C THR A 133 8.31 3.03 -11.16
N LYS A 134 7.98 2.05 -12.02
CA LYS A 134 6.63 1.94 -12.61
C LYS A 134 5.54 1.84 -11.53
N ALA A 135 5.77 1.00 -10.51
CA ALA A 135 4.84 0.85 -9.39
C ALA A 135 4.68 2.17 -8.61
N LEU A 136 5.79 2.83 -8.28
CA LEU A 136 5.78 4.10 -7.55
C LEU A 136 5.05 5.21 -8.31
N LEU A 137 5.32 5.36 -9.61
CA LEU A 137 4.62 6.32 -10.47
C LEU A 137 3.12 6.04 -10.53
N SER A 138 2.74 4.76 -10.62
CA SER A 138 1.33 4.39 -10.59
C SER A 138 0.66 4.78 -9.27
N MET A 139 1.36 4.68 -8.14
CA MET A 139 0.83 5.07 -6.83
C MET A 139 0.74 6.59 -6.63
N MET A 140 1.68 7.35 -7.22
CA MET A 140 1.67 8.82 -7.14
C MET A 140 0.57 9.45 -8.00
N ILE A 141 0.28 8.85 -9.16
CA ILE A 141 -0.63 9.41 -10.15
C ILE A 141 -2.03 8.84 -10.01
N ALA A 142 -2.17 7.59 -9.58
CA ALA A 142 -3.47 7.04 -9.30
C ALA A 142 -4.07 7.74 -8.07
N PRO A 143 -5.33 8.19 -8.14
CA PRO A 143 -5.98 8.89 -7.03
C PRO A 143 -6.46 7.91 -5.94
N VAL A 144 -5.56 7.02 -5.47
CA VAL A 144 -5.89 5.92 -4.55
C VAL A 144 -6.19 6.42 -3.13
N GLY A 145 -5.75 7.63 -2.77
CA GLY A 145 -6.01 8.24 -1.45
C GLY A 145 -6.90 9.50 -1.45
N ALA A 146 -7.31 10.00 -2.62
CA ALA A 146 -8.00 11.29 -2.74
C ALA A 146 -9.46 11.18 -3.21
N LEU A 147 -9.88 10.01 -3.69
CA LEU A 147 -11.27 9.78 -4.08
C LEU A 147 -12.10 9.41 -2.84
N PRO A 148 -13.26 10.07 -2.61
CA PRO A 148 -14.24 9.59 -1.66
C PRO A 148 -14.54 8.10 -1.93
N PRO A 149 -14.84 7.28 -0.90
CA PRO A 149 -15.08 5.85 -1.05
C PRO A 149 -16.09 5.50 -2.16
N ASP A 150 -17.04 6.39 -2.41
CA ASP A 150 -18.09 6.24 -3.42
C ASP A 150 -17.56 6.37 -4.86
N GLU A 151 -16.58 7.23 -5.10
CA GLU A 151 -15.96 7.38 -6.43
C GLU A 151 -15.03 6.20 -6.75
N VAL A 152 -14.35 5.66 -5.73
CA VAL A 152 -13.58 4.42 -5.86
C VAL A 152 -14.49 3.27 -6.27
N ARG A 153 -15.66 3.13 -5.63
CA ARG A 153 -16.66 2.10 -5.98
C ARG A 153 -17.15 2.25 -7.43
N LYS A 154 -17.42 3.47 -7.89
CA LYS A 154 -17.85 3.74 -9.27
C LYS A 154 -16.75 3.45 -10.28
N PHE A 155 -15.51 3.82 -9.98
CA PHE A 155 -14.36 3.54 -10.84
C PHE A 155 -14.11 2.03 -10.94
N MET A 156 -14.14 1.31 -9.83
CA MET A 156 -14.01 -0.16 -9.79
C MET A 156 -15.17 -0.87 -10.51
N ALA A 157 -16.40 -0.35 -10.41
CA ALA A 157 -17.54 -0.89 -11.14
C ALA A 157 -17.39 -0.71 -12.66
N ARG A 158 -16.87 0.44 -13.11
CA ARG A 158 -16.57 0.68 -14.54
C ARG A 158 -15.48 -0.26 -15.05
N LEU A 159 -14.43 -0.46 -14.25
CA LEU A 159 -13.32 -1.37 -14.60
C LEU A 159 -13.79 -2.82 -14.73
N LYS A 160 -14.69 -3.28 -13.84
CA LYS A 160 -15.33 -4.60 -13.93
C LYS A 160 -16.27 -4.73 -15.13
N LYS A 161 -16.95 -3.65 -15.54
CA LYS A 161 -17.85 -3.62 -16.70
C LYS A 161 -17.08 -3.68 -18.03
N SER A 162 -15.84 -3.17 -18.07
CA SER A 162 -15.00 -3.13 -19.27
C SER A 162 -14.05 -4.33 -19.41
N ALA A 163 -13.98 -5.23 -18.42
CA ALA A 163 -13.23 -6.47 -18.56
C ALA A 163 -14.02 -7.44 -19.45
N PRO A 164 -13.47 -7.94 -20.58
CA PRO A 164 -14.10 -9.02 -21.32
C PRO A 164 -14.15 -10.27 -20.44
N ALA A 165 -15.28 -10.98 -20.48
CA ALA A 165 -15.47 -12.23 -19.77
C ALA A 165 -14.46 -13.28 -20.26
N THR A 166 -13.35 -13.41 -19.56
CA THR A 166 -12.59 -14.65 -19.53
C THR A 166 -13.32 -15.60 -18.59
N ASP A 167 -14.05 -16.53 -19.18
CA ASP A 167 -14.45 -17.79 -18.54
C ASP A 167 -13.19 -18.48 -18.03
N VAL A 168 -12.97 -18.42 -16.71
CA VAL A 168 -12.16 -19.41 -16.00
C VAL A 168 -12.95 -19.78 -14.77
N GLY A 169 -13.69 -20.88 -14.88
CA GLY A 169 -14.23 -21.60 -13.73
C GLY A 169 -13.07 -21.98 -12.80
N GLY A 170 -13.19 -21.55 -11.55
CA GLY A 170 -12.24 -21.84 -10.50
C GLY A 170 -12.78 -21.27 -9.21
N ASP A 171 -13.40 -22.13 -8.40
CA ASP A 171 -13.87 -21.83 -7.04
C ASP A 171 -12.69 -21.32 -6.18
N ALA A 172 -12.49 -20.02 -6.17
CA ALA A 172 -11.62 -19.36 -5.20
C ALA A 172 -12.45 -19.02 -3.97
N GLN A 173 -12.49 -19.97 -3.03
CA GLN A 173 -13.02 -19.75 -1.69
C GLN A 173 -12.35 -18.51 -1.06
N VAL A 174 -13.12 -17.44 -0.90
CA VAL A 174 -12.73 -16.24 -0.17
C VAL A 174 -12.71 -16.61 1.31
N GLN A 175 -11.54 -17.02 1.79
CA GLN A 175 -11.32 -17.35 3.20
C GLN A 175 -11.22 -16.04 3.99
N THR A 176 -12.36 -15.60 4.55
CA THR A 176 -12.41 -14.45 5.45
C THR A 176 -11.76 -14.83 6.78
N VAL A 177 -10.50 -14.46 6.97
CA VAL A 177 -9.83 -14.60 8.27
C VAL A 177 -10.35 -13.50 9.20
N SER A 178 -11.14 -13.90 10.21
CA SER A 178 -11.62 -13.00 11.26
C SER A 178 -10.46 -12.60 12.19
N MET A 179 -10.09 -11.32 12.19
CA MET A 179 -9.13 -10.73 13.13
C MET A 179 -9.69 -10.75 14.56
N ARG A 180 -8.95 -11.32 15.52
CA ARG A 180 -9.28 -11.26 16.96
C ARG A 180 -8.47 -10.14 17.61
N VAL A 181 -9.16 -9.09 18.07
CA VAL A 181 -8.55 -7.99 18.82
C VAL A 181 -8.41 -8.42 20.28
N ILE A 182 -7.17 -8.54 20.75
CA ILE A 182 -6.85 -8.75 22.16
C ILE A 182 -6.57 -7.37 22.75
N THR A 183 -7.41 -6.93 23.69
CA THR A 183 -7.15 -5.73 24.49
C THR A 183 -6.33 -6.09 25.73
N PRO A 184 -5.34 -5.26 26.11
CA PRO A 184 -4.43 -5.52 27.22
C PRO A 184 -5.12 -5.47 28.59
#